data_AF-A0A3N1ART4-F1
#
_entry.id   AF-A0A3N1ART4-F1
#
_cell.length_a   1.000
_cell.length_b   1.000
_cell.length_c   1.000
_cell.angle_alpha   90.00
_cell.angle_beta   90.00
_cell.angle_gamma   90.00
#
_symmetry.space_group_name_H-M   'P 1'
#
loop_
_entity.id
_entity.type
_entity.pdbx_description
1 polymer ?
#
loop_
_entity_poly.entity_id
_entity_poly.type
_entity_poly.pdbx_seq_one_letter_code
_entity_poly.pdbx_strand_id
1 'polypeptide(L)'
;MNDPHGARLQIDWARCDGRGLCIELLPELLTRDDWGFPISRDGSREPAVPAELRRHADRAVANCPELALRLTSAEPVRRRR
;
A
#
# COMPACT_ATOMS: atom_id res chain seq x y z
N MET A 1 -3.61 23.05 -3.87
CA MET A 1 -2.54 22.05 -3.72
C MET A 1 -3.17 20.69 -3.91
N ASN A 2 -3.26 20.23 -5.17
CA ASN A 2 -3.67 18.86 -5.49
C ASN A 2 -2.52 17.95 -5.08
N ASP A 3 -2.76 17.04 -4.16
CA ASP A 3 -1.87 15.90 -4.03
C ASP A 3 -2.13 15.01 -5.26
N PRO A 4 -1.16 14.80 -6.16
CA PRO A 4 -1.35 13.94 -7.33
C PRO A 4 -1.58 12.46 -6.96
N HIS A 5 -1.46 12.12 -5.67
CA HIS A 5 -1.68 10.80 -5.09
C HIS A 5 -2.78 10.88 -4.01
N GLY A 6 -4.05 10.90 -4.45
CA GLY A 6 -5.21 11.04 -3.56
C GLY A 6 -5.43 9.92 -2.53
N ALA A 7 -4.61 8.88 -2.52
CA ALA A 7 -4.65 7.79 -1.54
C ALA A 7 -3.23 7.33 -1.15
N ARG A 8 -3.10 6.78 0.05
CA ARG A 8 -1.89 6.08 0.52
C ARG A 8 -2.24 4.64 0.82
N LEU A 9 -1.29 3.73 0.58
CA LEU A 9 -1.44 2.31 0.87
C LEU A 9 -0.80 2.00 2.22
N GLN A 10 -1.60 1.53 3.17
CA GLN A 10 -1.12 0.98 4.43
C GLN A 10 -1.03 -0.55 4.37
N ILE A 11 0.05 -1.09 4.95
CA ILE A 11 0.27 -2.53 5.10
C ILE A 11 0.39 -2.84 6.60
N ASP A 12 -0.50 -3.68 7.10
CA ASP A 12 -0.41 -4.26 8.44
C ASP A 12 0.46 -5.51 8.41
N TRP A 13 1.76 -5.35 8.64
CA TRP A 13 2.71 -6.47 8.64
C TRP A 13 2.46 -7.51 9.74
N ALA A 14 1.71 -7.17 10.80
CA ALA A 14 1.37 -8.16 11.84
C ALA A 14 0.28 -9.13 11.37
N ARG A 15 -0.52 -8.75 10.38
CA ARG A 15 -1.53 -9.61 9.74
C ARG A 15 -1.05 -10.21 8.43
N CYS A 16 -0.13 -9.56 7.73
CA CYS A 16 0.37 -10.03 6.46
C CYS A 16 1.06 -11.40 6.60
N ASP A 17 0.85 -12.28 5.62
CA ASP A 17 1.47 -13.61 5.55
C ASP A 17 2.22 -13.82 4.22
N GLY A 18 2.78 -12.74 3.64
CA GLY A 18 3.69 -12.83 2.48
C GLY A 18 3.07 -13.37 1.16
N ARG A 19 1.75 -13.40 1.01
CA ARG A 19 1.05 -14.02 -0.15
C ARG A 19 1.38 -13.44 -1.53
N GLY A 20 1.88 -12.19 -1.60
CA GLY A 20 2.46 -11.61 -2.81
C GLY A 20 1.48 -10.98 -3.83
N LEU A 21 0.17 -11.21 -3.77
CA LEU A 21 -0.77 -10.66 -4.78
C LEU A 21 -0.72 -9.12 -4.89
N CYS A 22 -0.49 -8.41 -3.79
CA CYS A 22 -0.34 -6.96 -3.83
C CYS A 22 0.91 -6.50 -4.58
N ILE A 23 1.99 -7.28 -4.56
CA ILE A 23 3.21 -6.99 -5.32
C ILE A 23 2.95 -7.20 -6.81
N GLU A 24 2.21 -8.25 -7.18
CA GLU A 24 1.81 -8.51 -8.58
C GLU A 24 0.87 -7.43 -9.14
N LEU A 25 -0.03 -6.90 -8.31
CA LEU A 25 -0.97 -5.84 -8.72
C LEU A 25 -0.35 -4.44 -8.69
N LEU A 26 0.63 -4.21 -7.83
CA LEU A 26 1.29 -2.91 -7.65
C LEU A 26 2.81 -3.01 -7.76
N PRO A 27 3.35 -3.58 -8.86
CA PRO A 27 4.78 -3.78 -9.01
C PRO A 27 5.56 -2.46 -9.07
N GLU A 28 4.92 -1.33 -9.35
CA GLU A 28 5.52 0.01 -9.35
C GLU A 28 5.64 0.60 -7.94
N LEU A 29 4.81 0.18 -6.98
CA LEU A 29 4.83 0.70 -5.61
C LEU A 29 5.49 -0.25 -4.62
N LEU A 30 5.32 -1.56 -4.83
CA LEU A 30 5.76 -2.59 -3.91
C LEU A 30 6.82 -3.47 -4.55
N THR A 31 7.73 -3.92 -3.71
CA THR A 31 8.64 -5.03 -3.98
C THR A 31 8.59 -6.00 -2.81
N ARG A 32 9.30 -7.10 -2.94
CA ARG A 32 9.44 -8.11 -1.89
C ARG A 32 10.77 -7.92 -1.16
N ASP A 33 10.76 -8.14 0.15
CA ASP A 33 11.98 -8.29 0.94
C ASP A 33 12.53 -9.74 0.89
N ASP A 34 13.59 -10.01 1.65
CA ASP A 34 14.23 -11.33 1.68
C ASP A 34 13.34 -12.43 2.31
N TRP A 35 12.27 -12.06 3.02
CA TRP A 35 11.35 -12.99 3.68
C TRP A 35 10.04 -13.20 2.94
N GLY A 36 9.81 -12.49 1.83
CA GLY A 36 8.57 -12.63 1.08
C GLY A 36 7.53 -11.53 1.33
N PHE A 37 7.80 -10.60 2.24
CA PHE A 37 6.84 -9.59 2.64
C PHE A 37 6.88 -8.37 1.72
N PRO A 38 5.71 -7.73 1.49
CA PRO A 38 5.65 -6.52 0.69
C PRO A 38 6.31 -5.36 1.44
N ILE A 39 7.23 -4.69 0.76
CA ILE A 39 7.83 -3.43 1.17
C ILE A 39 7.66 -2.39 0.06
N SER A 40 7.56 -1.12 0.43
CA SER A 40 7.49 0.00 -0.52
C SER A 40 8.81 0.18 -1.27
N ARG A 41 8.76 0.47 -2.57
CA ARG A 41 9.97 0.79 -3.35
C ARG A 41 10.64 2.10 -2.95
N ASP A 42 9.85 3.08 -2.50
CA ASP A 42 10.35 4.39 -2.06
C ASP A 42 10.81 4.40 -0.58
N GLY A 43 10.77 3.24 0.08
CA GLY A 43 11.11 3.10 1.51
C GLY A 43 10.10 3.72 2.48
N SER A 44 8.96 4.22 1.99
CA SER A 44 7.93 4.82 2.84
C SER A 44 7.03 3.76 3.50
N ARG A 45 6.67 3.99 4.76
CA ARG A 45 5.75 3.08 5.47
C ARG A 45 4.35 2.99 4.85
N GLU A 46 3.98 4.01 4.09
CA GLU A 46 2.65 4.12 3.49
C GLU A 46 2.77 4.72 2.09
N PRO A 47 3.20 3.98 1.05
CA PRO A 47 3.48 4.57 -0.25
C PRO A 47 2.27 5.32 -0.80
N ALA A 48 2.54 6.50 -1.35
CA ALA A 48 1.53 7.28 -2.04
C ALA A 48 1.08 6.51 -3.29
N VAL A 49 -0.22 6.45 -3.53
CA VAL A 49 -0.82 5.71 -4.65
C VAL A 49 -1.17 6.72 -5.74
N PRO A 50 -0.44 6.76 -6.87
CA PRO A 50 -0.81 7.55 -8.04
C PRO A 50 -2.22 7.23 -8.52
N ALA A 51 -2.91 8.23 -9.06
CA ALA A 51 -4.27 8.07 -9.58
C ALA A 51 -4.39 6.91 -10.58
N GLU A 52 -3.37 6.72 -11.44
CA GLU A 52 -3.30 5.63 -12.41
C GLU A 52 -3.25 4.23 -11.77
N LEU A 53 -2.67 4.11 -10.58
CA LEU A 53 -2.56 2.85 -9.84
C LEU A 53 -3.74 2.61 -8.90
N ARG A 54 -4.67 3.55 -8.77
CA ARG A 54 -5.80 3.48 -7.82
C ARG A 54 -6.63 2.21 -8.01
N ARG A 55 -7.00 1.88 -9.24
CA ARG A 55 -7.82 0.68 -9.54
C ARG A 55 -7.09 -0.61 -9.15
N HIS A 56 -5.79 -0.68 -9.39
CA HIS A 56 -4.98 -1.82 -8.98
C HIS A 56 -4.87 -1.91 -7.46
N ALA A 57 -4.74 -0.78 -6.78
CA ALA A 57 -4.67 -0.73 -5.32
C ALA A 57 -5.99 -1.14 -4.66
N ASP A 58 -7.13 -0.68 -5.19
CA ASP A 58 -8.46 -1.13 -4.73
C ASP A 58 -8.61 -2.65 -4.88
N ARG A 59 -8.16 -3.22 -6.01
CA ARG A 59 -8.15 -4.67 -6.22
C ARG A 59 -7.22 -5.40 -5.25
N ALA A 60 -6.05 -4.86 -4.95
CA ALA A 60 -5.11 -5.45 -3.99
C ALA A 60 -5.72 -5.50 -2.59
N VAL A 61 -6.37 -4.41 -2.15
CA VAL A 61 -7.11 -4.36 -0.88
C VAL A 61 -8.23 -5.40 -0.86
N ALA A 62 -9.07 -5.42 -1.89
CA ALA A 62 -10.24 -6.31 -1.96
C ALA A 62 -9.88 -7.81 -2.00
N ASN A 63 -8.71 -8.16 -2.54
CA ASN A 63 -8.27 -9.55 -2.68
C ASN A 63 -7.21 -9.96 -1.64
N CYS A 64 -6.96 -9.14 -0.62
CA CYS A 64 -6.06 -9.51 0.47
C CYS A 64 -6.77 -10.48 1.44
N PRO A 65 -6.41 -11.77 1.50
CA PRO A 65 -7.11 -12.74 2.35
C PRO A 65 -6.99 -12.42 3.84
N GLU A 66 -5.84 -11.87 4.25
CA GLU A 66 -5.55 -11.51 5.64
C GLU A 66 -6.09 -10.14 6.05
N LEU A 67 -6.73 -9.40 5.13
CA LEU A 67 -7.20 -8.03 5.34
C LEU A 67 -6.10 -7.08 5.86
N ALA A 68 -4.86 -7.35 5.45
CA ALA A 68 -3.67 -6.61 5.87
C ALA A 68 -3.47 -5.30 5.11
N LEU A 69 -4.22 -5.07 4.01
CA LEU A 69 -4.08 -3.88 3.18
C LEU A 69 -5.23 -2.91 3.38
N ARG A 70 -4.91 -1.61 3.41
CA ARG A 70 -5.91 -0.53 3.47
C ARG A 70 -5.48 0.64 2.60
N LEU A 71 -6.45 1.27 1.95
CA LEU A 71 -6.24 2.58 1.35
C LEU A 71 -6.76 3.65 2.30
N THR A 72 -5.89 4.59 2.64
CA THR A 72 -6.25 5.79 3.38
C THR A 72 -6.31 6.96 2.41
N SER A 73 -7.33 7.81 2.54
CA SER A 73 -7.29 9.13 1.90
C SER A 73 -6.07 9.86 2.48
N ALA A 74 -5.38 10.65 1.66
CA ALA A 74 -4.32 11.54 2.12
C ALA A 74 -4.92 12.69 2.98
N GLU A 75 -5.51 12.37 4.12
CA GLU A 75 -5.79 13.34 5.17
C GLU A 75 -4.46 13.63 5.88
N PRO A 76 -4.11 14.91 6.14
CA PRO A 76 -2.85 15.22 6.79
C PRO A 76 -2.76 14.45 8.11
N VAL A 77 -1.70 13.66 8.26
CA VAL A 77 -1.32 13.01 9.52
C VAL A 77 -1.34 14.08 10.60
N ARG A 78 -2.41 14.10 11.43
CA ARG A 78 -2.43 14.91 12.64
C ARG A 78 -1.39 14.30 13.56
N ARG A 79 -0.18 14.88 13.57
CA ARG A 79 0.86 14.49 14.52
C ARG A 79 0.30 14.67 15.92
N ARG A 80 0.03 13.55 16.62
CA ARG A 80 -0.24 13.59 18.06
C ARG A 80 1.04 14.09 18.73
N ARG A 81 0.90 15.24 19.39
CA ARG A 81 1.91 15.93 20.17
C ARG A 81 2.17 15.20 21.49
#